data_AF-A0A7W1PH59-F1
#
_entry.id   AF-A0A7W1PH59-F1
#
_cell.length_a   1.000
_cell.length_b   1.000
_cell.length_c   1.000
_cell.angle_alpha   90.00
_cell.angle_beta   90.00
_cell.angle_gamma   90.00
#
_symmetry.space_group_name_H-M   'P 1'
#
loop_
_entity.id
_entity.type
_entity.pdbx_description
1 polymer ?
#
loop_
_entity_poly.entity_id
_entity_poly.type
_entity_poly.pdbx_seq_one_letter_code
_entity_poly.pdbx_strand_id
1 'polypeptide(L)' 'MTTKLEKPIRREIEIEGEPYTVTITPQGVRLTRKRFRSGKAVSWKSILDGTRGSAPADTRPATG' A
#
# COMPACT_ATOMS: atom_id res chain seq x y z
N MET A 1 -9.70 19.32 11.58
CA MET A 1 -9.28 18.61 12.81
C MET A 1 -8.89 17.19 12.45
N THR A 2 -7.83 16.66 13.06
CA THR A 2 -7.32 15.31 12.76
C THR A 2 -7.64 14.41 13.94
N THR A 3 -8.47 13.40 13.74
CA THR A 3 -8.83 12.45 14.79
C THR A 3 -7.75 11.38 14.89
N LYS A 4 -7.25 11.16 16.11
CA LYS A 4 -6.28 10.10 16.36
C LYS A 4 -6.89 8.74 16.01
N LEU A 5 -6.14 7.95 15.24
CA LEU A 5 -6.53 6.59 14.93
C LEU A 5 -6.24 5.71 16.13
N GLU A 6 -7.26 5.36 16.91
CA GLU A 6 -7.14 4.45 18.06
C GLU A 6 -7.58 3.03 17.70
N LYS A 7 -8.60 2.91 16.85
CA LYS A 7 -9.17 1.64 16.41
C LYS A 7 -8.96 1.46 14.91
N PRO A 8 -8.79 0.22 14.42
CA PRO A 8 -8.73 -0.05 12.99
C PRO A 8 -9.96 0.49 12.25
N ILE A 9 -9.73 1.24 11.17
CA ILE A 9 -10.80 1.70 10.28
C ILE A 9 -10.75 0.87 9.02
N ARG A 10 -11.90 0.33 8.61
CA ARG A 10 -12.04 -0.46 7.38
C ARG A 10 -12.88 0.31 6.36
N ARG A 11 -12.42 0.37 5.12
CA ARG A 11 -13.14 0.97 4.00
C ARG A 11 -13.07 0.05 2.79
N GLU A 12 -14.14 0.05 2.02
CA GLU A 12 -14.11 -0.51 0.68
C GLU A 12 -13.61 0.58 -0.27
N ILE A 13 -12.71 0.21 -1.17
CA ILE A 13 -12.20 1.05 -2.25
C ILE A 13 -12.15 0.23 -3.52
N GLU A 14 -12.16 0.89 -4.67
CA GLU A 14 -12.00 0.25 -5.96
C GLU A 14 -10.61 0.58 -6.53
N ILE A 15 -9.90 -0.43 -7.01
CA ILE A 15 -8.61 -0.27 -7.68
C ILE A 15 -8.69 -1.11 -8.96
N GLU A 16 -8.51 -0.47 -10.12
CA GLU A 16 -8.56 -1.12 -11.44
C GLU A 16 -9.85 -1.91 -11.70
N GLY A 17 -10.99 -1.40 -11.23
CA GLY A 17 -12.30 -2.07 -11.38
C GLY A 17 -12.54 -3.23 -10.41
N GLU A 18 -11.59 -3.51 -9.52
CA GLU A 18 -11.75 -4.54 -8.50
C GLU A 18 -11.99 -3.95 -7.10
N PRO A 19 -12.92 -4.51 -6.32
CA PRO A 19 -13.16 -4.08 -4.96
C PRO A 19 -12.12 -4.62 -3.98
N TYR A 20 -11.56 -3.72 -3.19
CA TYR A 20 -10.61 -3.99 -2.11
C TYR A 20 -11.15 -3.48 -0.78
N THR A 21 -10.78 -4.17 0.29
CA THR A 21 -10.91 -3.66 1.65
C THR A 21 -9.56 -3.11 2.12
N VAL A 22 -9.51 -1.82 2.38
CA VAL A 22 -8.41 -1.17 3.07
C VAL A 22 -8.70 -1.12 4.57
N THR A 23 -7.74 -1.57 5.37
CA THR A 23 -7.75 -1.49 6.83
C THR A 23 -6.61 -0.60 7.27
N ILE A 24 -6.94 0.54 7.85
CA ILE A 24 -5.97 1.50 8.37
C ILE A 24 -5.87 1.28 9.87
N THR A 25 -4.65 1.05 10.37
CA THR A 25 -4.36 0.85 11.79
C THR A 25 -3.27 1.81 12.27
N PRO A 26 -3.07 1.98 13.58
CA PRO A 26 -1.98 2.82 14.09
C PRO A 26 -0.58 2.37 13.65
N GLN A 27 -0.41 1.13 13.20
CA GLN A 27 0.87 0.55 12.78
C GLN A 27 1.10 0.65 11.26
N GLY A 28 0.03 0.78 10.47
CA GLY A 28 0.14 0.84 9.02
C GLY A 28 -1.19 0.66 8.30
N VAL A 29 -1.10 0.22 7.04
CA VAL A 29 -2.23 -0.02 6.16
C VAL A 29 -2.18 -1.44 5.63
N ARG A 30 -3.32 -2.13 5.66
CA ARG A 30 -3.51 -3.44 5.04
C ARG A 30 -4.54 -3.36 3.94
N LEU A 31 -4.18 -3.80 2.75
CA LEU A 31 -5.06 -3.87 1.60
C LEU A 31 -5.39 -5.33 1.29
N THR A 32 -6.66 -5.67 1.19
CA THR A 32 -7.13 -7.04 0.98
C THR A 32 -8.11 -7.06 -0.18
N ARG A 33 -7.87 -7.89 -1.20
CA ARG A 33 -8.83 -8.09 -2.30
C ARG A 33 -10.06 -8.81 -1.79
N LYS A 34 -11.24 -8.34 -2.17
CA LYS A 34 -12.48 -9.09 -1.96
C LYS A 34 -12.31 -10.43 -2.68
N ARG A 35 -12.46 -11.56 -1.96
CA ARG A 35 -12.19 -12.96 -2.36
C ARG A 35 -10.79 -13.54 -2.15
N PHE A 36 -9.80 -12.77 -1.70
CA PHE A 36 -8.47 -13.32 -1.35
C PHE A 36 -8.11 -13.04 0.11
N ARG A 37 -7.63 -14.08 0.81
CA ARG A 37 -7.16 -13.96 2.21
C ARG A 37 -5.75 -13.38 2.32
N SER A 38 -5.01 -13.36 1.21
CA SER A 38 -3.65 -12.83 1.11
C SER A 38 -3.68 -11.33 0.80
N GLY A 39 -3.92 -10.52 1.83
CA GLY A 39 -3.81 -9.06 1.74
C GLY A 39 -2.37 -8.59 1.94
N LYS A 40 -1.96 -7.52 1.25
CA LYS A 40 -0.65 -6.87 1.43
C LYS A 40 -0.74 -5.86 2.58
N ALA A 41 0.16 -5.96 3.54
CA ALA A 41 0.29 -4.99 4.63
C ALA A 41 1.55 -4.16 4.45
N VAL A 42 1.47 -2.87 4.74
CA VAL A 42 2.58 -1.91 4.68
C VAL A 42 2.57 -1.09 5.97
N SER A 43 3.72 -0.99 6.63
CA SER A 43 3.85 -0.17 7.84
C SER A 43 3.94 1.33 7.49
N TRP A 44 3.60 2.22 8.43
CA TRP A 44 3.81 3.66 8.23
C TRP A 44 5.27 3.99 7.95
N LYS A 45 6.20 3.31 8.64
CA LYS A 45 7.63 3.47 8.42
C LYS A 45 8.01 3.10 6.99
N SER A 46 7.51 1.99 6.47
CA SER A 46 7.73 1.59 5.06
C SER A 46 7.13 2.56 4.06
N ILE A 47 6.04 3.27 4.39
CA ILE A 47 5.47 4.32 3.53
C ILE A 47 6.37 5.56 3.54
N LEU A 48 6.87 5.96 4.72
CA LEU A 48 7.80 7.08 4.87
C LEU A 48 9.14 6.80 4.17
N ASP A 49 9.69 5.61 4.39
CA ASP A 49 10.95 5.14 3.77
C ASP A 49 10.77 4.85 2.27
N GLY A 50 9.53 4.54 1.85
CA GLY A 50 9.15 4.05 0.53
C GLY A 50 8.86 5.11 -0.52
N THR A 51 9.21 6.38 -0.31
CA THR A 51 9.34 7.36 -1.42
C THR A 51 10.62 7.05 -2.22
N ARG A 52 10.71 5.82 -2.72
CA ARG A 52 11.61 5.42 -3.78
C ARG A 52 10.80 4.47 -4.63
N GLY A 53 9.88 5.05 -5.41
CA GLY A 53 9.38 4.40 -6.60
C GLY A 53 10.59 3.88 -7.35
N SER A 54 10.68 2.56 -7.50
CA SER A 54 11.73 1.93 -8.27
C SER A 54 11.67 2.54 -9.66
N ALA A 55 12.59 3.45 -9.98
CA ALA A 55 12.87 3.75 -11.37
C ALA A 55 13.25 2.41 -12.03
N PRO A 56 12.70 2.06 -13.20
CA PRO A 56 13.24 0.94 -13.94
C PRO A 56 14.73 1.24 -14.17
N ALA A 57 15.58 0.28 -13.80
CA ALA A 57 16.98 0.32 -14.16
C ALA A 57 17.04 0.36 -15.70
N ASP A 58 17.18 1.56 -16.25
CA ASP A 58 17.44 1.78 -17.66
C ASP A 58 18.78 1.10 -17.97
N THR A 59 18.68 -0.07 -18.57
CA THR A 59 19.81 -0.87 -18.99
C THR A 59 20.35 -0.21 -20.25
N ARG A 60 21.38 0.63 -20.09
CA ARG A 60 22.21 1.03 -21.23
C ARG A 60 22.84 -0.23 -21.83
N PRO A 61 22.68 -0.51 -23.13
CA PRO A 61 23.49 -1.53 -23.77
C PRO A 61 24.93 -1.03 -23.83
N ALA A 62 25.86 -1.86 -23.40
CA ALA A 62 27.28 -1.66 -23.64
C ALA A 62 27.52 -1.63 -25.16
N THR A 63 28.16 -0.58 -25.65
CA THR A 63 28.81 -0.56 -26.96
C THR A 63 30.17 0.10 -26.74
N GLY A 64 31.22 -0.66 -27.00
CA GLY A 64 32.62 -0.30 -26.84
C GLY A 64 33.46 -1.56 -26.83
#